data_AF-A0A934FUC3-F1
#
_entry.id   AF-A0A934FUC3-F1
#
_cell.length_a   1.000
_cell.length_b   1.000
_cell.length_c   1.000
_cell.angle_alpha   90.00
_cell.angle_beta   90.00
_cell.angle_gamma   90.00
#
_symmetry.space_group_name_H-M   'P 1'
#
loop_
_entity.id
_entity.type
_entity.pdbx_description
1 polymer ?
#
loop_
_entity_poly.entity_id
_entity_poly.type
_entity_poly.pdbx_seq_one_letter_code
_entity_poly.pdbx_strand_id
1 'polypeptide(L)'
;MKRVKVAGGVLLGFLLLVLILQNTDPVQTRIFSASFSMPLALTLIACVGAGFGLGWLCCWARLRRRAANASGDARQVPGQAAPGHR
;
A
#
# COMPACT_ATOMS: atom_id res chain seq x y z
N MET A 1 -2.07 30.93 7.75
CA MET A 1 -1.90 29.60 7.12
C MET A 1 -2.00 28.42 8.11
N LYS A 2 -1.28 28.40 9.25
CA LYS A 2 -1.32 27.28 10.20
C LYS A 2 -2.72 27.01 10.81
N ARG A 3 -3.44 28.06 11.18
CA ARG A 3 -4.80 27.94 11.76
C ARG A 3 -5.84 27.36 10.79
N VAL A 4 -5.71 27.66 9.50
CA VAL A 4 -6.59 27.13 8.44
C VAL A 4 -6.33 25.64 8.22
N LYS A 5 -5.07 25.18 8.31
CA LYS A 5 -4.74 23.74 8.23
C LYS A 5 -5.30 22.96 9.42
N VAL A 6 -5.23 23.53 10.62
CA VAL A 6 -5.80 22.90 11.83
C VAL A 6 -7.33 22.87 11.76
N ALA A 7 -7.97 24.00 11.42
CA ALA A 7 -9.43 24.05 11.26
C ALA A 7 -9.92 23.10 10.16
N GLY A 8 -9.22 23.03 9.03
CA GLY A 8 -9.52 22.10 7.94
C GLY A 8 -9.35 20.63 8.36
N GLY A 9 -8.29 20.31 9.12
CA GLY A 9 -8.08 18.96 9.64
C GLY A 9 -9.16 18.51 10.63
N VAL A 10 -9.57 19.42 11.53
CA VAL A 10 -10.67 19.16 12.48
C VAL A 10 -11.99 18.98 11.74
N LEU A 11 -12.29 19.85 10.76
CA LEU A 11 -13.52 19.76 9.97
C LEU A 11 -13.58 18.47 9.15
N LEU A 12 -12.47 18.09 8.51
CA LEU A 12 -12.36 16.85 7.74
C LEU A 12 -12.51 15.62 8.63
N GLY A 13 -11.86 15.61 9.81
CA GLY A 13 -11.97 14.53 10.79
C GLY A 13 -13.41 14.38 11.32
N PHE A 14 -14.08 15.49 11.61
CA PHE A 14 -15.49 15.48 12.03
C PHE A 14 -16.40 14.96 10.92
N LEU A 15 -16.17 15.37 9.66
CA LEU A 15 -16.96 14.90 8.52
C LEU A 15 -16.78 13.39 8.28
N LEU A 16 -15.54 12.89 8.38
CA LEU A 16 -15.23 11.46 8.34
C LEU A 16 -15.94 10.69 9.46
N LEU A 17 -15.90 11.22 10.69
CA LEU A 17 -16.55 10.63 11.84
C LEU A 17 -18.07 10.52 11.63
N VAL A 18 -18.70 11.60 11.17
CA VAL A 18 -20.13 11.62 10.84
C VAL A 18 -20.46 10.66 9.70
N LEU A 19 -19.64 10.59 8.65
CA LEU A 19 -19.82 9.64 7.55
C LEU A 19 -19.76 8.18 8.03
N ILE A 20 -18.86 7.87 8.96
CA ILE A 20 -18.74 6.54 9.58
C ILE A 20 -19.97 6.23 10.43
N LEU A 21 -20.40 7.18 11.28
CA LEU A 21 -21.56 7.03 12.16
C LEU A 21 -22.89 6.99 11.38
N GLN A 22 -23.00 7.67 10.25
CA GLN A 22 -24.18 7.66 9.41
C GLN A 22 -24.23 6.43 8.48
N ASN A 23 -23.09 5.90 8.03
CA ASN A 23 -23.01 4.61 7.31
C ASN A 23 -22.96 3.41 8.27
N THR A 24 -23.68 3.48 9.40
CA THR A 24 -23.80 2.36 10.36
C THR A 24 -24.85 1.35 9.93
N ASP A 25 -25.42 1.46 8.72
CA ASP A 25 -26.25 0.40 8.17
C ASP A 25 -25.43 -0.90 8.13
N PRO A 26 -25.81 -1.92 8.92
CA PRO A 26 -25.01 -3.10 9.08
C PRO A 26 -25.10 -3.94 7.82
N VAL A 27 -23.96 -4.16 7.16
CA VAL A 27 -23.89 -5.05 6.00
C VAL A 27 -23.42 -6.41 6.47
N GLN A 28 -24.20 -7.44 6.16
CA GLN A 28 -23.76 -8.81 6.39
C GLN A 28 -22.68 -9.18 5.38
N THR A 29 -21.47 -9.39 5.87
CA THR A 29 -20.34 -9.87 5.06
C THR A 29 -20.02 -11.31 5.45
N ARG A 30 -19.91 -12.20 4.46
CA ARG A 30 -19.48 -13.58 4.66
C ARG A 30 -18.02 -13.71 4.26
N ILE A 31 -17.15 -13.94 5.23
CA ILE A 31 -15.72 -14.19 5.02
C ILE A 31 -15.46 -15.63 5.46
N PHE A 32 -15.06 -16.51 4.52
CA PHE A 32 -14.67 -17.90 4.83
C PHE A 32 -15.64 -18.64 5.79
N SER A 33 -16.95 -18.61 5.50
CA SER A 33 -18.02 -19.23 6.31
C SER A 33 -18.39 -18.57 7.64
N ALA A 34 -17.72 -17.49 8.05
CA ALA A 34 -18.13 -16.68 9.18
C ALA A 34 -18.94 -15.46 8.71
N SER A 35 -20.11 -15.24 9.31
CA SER A 35 -20.96 -14.08 9.06
C SER A 35 -20.59 -12.97 10.05
N PHE A 36 -20.07 -11.87 9.53
CA PHE A 36 -19.78 -10.67 10.32
C PHE A 36 -20.75 -9.56 9.94
N SER A 37 -21.36 -8.95 10.96
CA SER A 37 -22.14 -7.73 10.81
C SER A 37 -21.20 -6.56 11.09
N MET A 38 -20.83 -5.82 10.04
CA MET A 38 -19.98 -4.64 10.16
C MET A 38 -20.60 -3.46 9.40
N PRO A 39 -20.38 -2.21 9.86
CA PRO A 39 -20.70 -1.02 9.10
C PRO A 39 -20.02 -1.03 7.73
N LEU A 40 -20.76 -0.67 6.68
CA LEU A 40 -20.27 -0.60 5.29
C LEU A 40 -18.94 0.17 5.18
N ALA A 41 -18.83 1.28 5.91
CA ALA A 41 -17.64 2.13 5.91
C ALA A 41 -16.38 1.38 6.38
N LEU A 42 -16.50 0.55 7.43
CA LEU A 42 -15.36 -0.23 7.92
C LEU A 42 -14.94 -1.29 6.91
N THR A 43 -15.90 -1.96 6.25
CA THR A 43 -15.61 -2.92 5.18
C THR A 43 -14.88 -2.27 4.02
N LEU A 44 -15.33 -1.09 3.57
CA LEU A 44 -14.71 -0.35 2.47
C LEU A 44 -13.30 0.12 2.83
N ILE A 45 -13.11 0.70 4.03
CA ILE A 45 -11.78 1.12 4.51
C ILE A 45 -10.83 -0.07 4.59
N ALA A 46 -11.29 -1.21 5.12
CA ALA A 46 -10.50 -2.42 5.22
C ALA A 46 -10.11 -2.95 3.83
N CYS A 47 -11.04 -3.00 2.87
CA CYS A 47 -10.75 -3.43 1.49
C CYS A 47 -9.74 -2.50 0.80
N VAL A 48 -9.93 -1.19 0.90
CA VAL A 48 -9.02 -0.20 0.30
C VAL A 48 -7.63 -0.29 0.95
N GLY A 49 -7.58 -0.36 2.29
CA GLY A 49 -6.34 -0.49 3.04
C GLY A 49 -5.59 -1.78 2.70
N ALA A 50 -6.30 -2.90 2.60
CA ALA A 50 -5.71 -4.18 2.23
C ALA A 50 -5.18 -4.18 0.79
N GLY A 51 -5.98 -3.69 -0.18
CA GLY A 51 -5.57 -3.59 -1.58
C GLY A 51 -4.37 -2.66 -1.77
N PHE A 52 -4.39 -1.49 -1.15
CA PHE A 52 -3.26 -0.55 -1.16
C PHE A 52 -2.02 -1.15 -0.49
N GLY A 53 -2.17 -1.76 0.69
CA GLY A 53 -1.07 -2.38 1.43
C GLY A 53 -0.40 -3.51 0.65
N LEU A 54 -1.19 -4.39 0.03
CA LEU A 54 -0.67 -5.46 -0.83
C LEU A 54 0.04 -4.91 -2.08
N GLY A 55 -0.54 -3.90 -2.73
CA GLY A 55 0.07 -3.23 -3.88
C GLY A 55 1.40 -2.57 -3.52
N TRP A 56 1.44 -1.85 -2.40
CA TRP A 56 2.64 -1.22 -1.86
C TRP A 56 3.73 -2.26 -1.56
N LEU A 57 3.37 -3.34 -0.86
CA LEU A 57 4.31 -4.41 -0.50
C LEU A 57 4.88 -5.09 -1.75
N CYS A 58 4.05 -5.36 -2.77
CA CYS A 58 4.49 -5.89 -4.06
C CYS A 58 5.46 -4.94 -4.78
N CYS A 59 5.17 -3.63 -4.79
CA CYS A 59 6.04 -2.63 -5.41
C CYS A 59 7.40 -2.54 -4.68
N TRP A 60 7.36 -2.51 -3.36
CA TRP A 60 8.56 -2.49 -2.52
C TRP A 60 9.42 -3.75 -2.70
N ALA A 61 8.80 -4.92 -2.75
CA ALA A 61 9.49 -6.19 -3.00
C ALA A 61 10.16 -6.21 -4.39
N ARG A 62 9.49 -5.68 -5.42
CA ARG A 62 10.07 -5.56 -6.77
C ARG A 62 11.26 -4.59 -6.79
N LEU A 63 11.17 -3.47 -6.08
CA LEU A 63 12.24 -2.49 -5.99
C LEU A 63 13.49 -3.09 -5.32
N ARG A 64 13.30 -3.84 -4.22
CA ARG A 64 14.38 -4.55 -3.53
C ARG A 64 15.07 -5.59 -4.42
N ARG A 65 14.31 -6.37 -5.20
CA ARG A 65 14.89 -7.35 -6.13
C ARG A 65 15.71 -6.70 -7.23
N ARG A 66 15.27 -5.54 -7.75
CA ARG A 66 16.05 -4.78 -8.75
C ARG A 66 17.37 -4.27 -8.17
N ALA A 67 17.36 -3.75 -6.95
CA ALA A 67 18.58 -3.30 -6.28
C ALA A 67 19.57 -4.45 -6.01
N ALA A 68 19.07 -5.63 -5.66
CA ALA A 68 19.89 -6.83 -5.47
C ALA A 68 20.52 -7.31 -6.80
N ASN A 69 19.76 -7.30 -7.90
CA ASN A 69 20.25 -7.71 -9.21
C ASN A 69 21.25 -6.70 -9.81
N ALA A 70 21.05 -5.39 -9.60
CA ALA A 70 22.00 -4.36 -10.03
C ALA A 70 23.37 -4.48 -9.32
N SER A 71 23.36 -4.95 -8.08
CA SER A 71 24.59 -5.20 -7.30
C SER A 71 25.31 -6.49 -7.73
N GLY A 72 24.58 -7.44 -8.33
CA GLY A 72 25.13 -8.68 -8.90
C GLY A 72 25.79 -8.45 -10.26
N ASP A 73 25.21 -7.58 -11.09
CA ASP A 73 25.70 -7.27 -12.45
C ASP A 73 26.96 -6.38 -12.45
N ALA A 74 27.15 -5.57 -11.41
CA ALA A 74 28.38 -4.78 -11.22
C ALA A 74 29.65 -5.61 -10.94
N ARG A 75 29.52 -6.92 -10.67
CA ARG A 75 30.65 -7.86 -10.59
C ARG A 75 30.97 -8.54 -11.94
N GLN A 76 30.19 -8.28 -12.99
CA GLN A 76 30.29 -8.98 -14.27
C GLN A 76 30.51 -8.04 -15.47
N VAL A 77 31.52 -7.17 -15.43
CA VAL A 77 32.09 -6.54 -16.64
C VAL A 77 33.59 -6.32 -16.40
N PRO A 78 34.50 -6.43 -17.40
CA PRO A 78 34.82 -7.61 -18.21
C PRO A 78 36.35 -7.73 -18.38
N GLY A 79 36.94 -8.85 -17.97
CA GLY A 79 38.32 -9.17 -18.34
C GLY A 79 38.46 -9.77 -19.75
N GLN A 80 37.90 -9.11 -20.77
CA GLN A 80 38.43 -9.17 -22.14
C GLN A 80 39.63 -8.19 -22.17
N ALA A 81 40.77 -8.41 -22.82
CA ALA A 81 41.24 -9.42 -23.74
C ALA A 81 42.78 -9.38 -23.70
N ALA A 82 43.45 -10.53 -23.81
CA ALA A 82 44.84 -10.55 -24.26
C ALA A 82 44.86 -11.30 -25.60
N PRO A 83 45.08 -10.61 -26.73
CA PRO A 83 45.37 -11.24 -28.01
C PRO A 83 46.83 -11.68 -27.99
N GLY A 84 47.09 -12.95 -28.29
CA GLY A 84 48.44 -13.49 -28.22
C GLY A 84 48.63 -14.66 -29.15
N HIS A 85 48.80 -14.34 -30.43
CA HIS A 85 49.35 -15.22 -31.46
C HIS A 85 50.67 -15.86 -31.00
N ARG A 86 50.74 -17.19 -31.01
CA ARG A 86 51.66 -18.04 -31.80
C ARG A 86 51.80 -19.42 -31.21
#